data_AF-A0A956LL09-F1
#
_entry.id   AF-A0A956LL09-F1
#
_cell.length_a   1.000
_cell.length_b   1.000
_cell.length_c   1.000
_cell.angle_alpha   90.00
_cell.angle_beta   90.00
_cell.angle_gamma   90.00
#
_symmetry.space_group_name_H-M   'P 1'
#
loop_
_entity.id
_entity.type
_entity.pdbx_description
1 polymer ?
#
loop_
_entity_poly.entity_id
_entity_poly.type
_entity_poly.pdbx_seq_one_letter_code
_entity_poly.pdbx_strand_id
1 'polypeptide(L)'
;MLGASPLPKANEEILLPQDDDQAWLLGELARLIKRQGFETLVNAPMLEPTPMFFPDRWAGGEPSMRRLAQRLLHYAGLGELTAVVHIFEESDERRGEDENKPQAVAGETIDVWFSGFARDAQGRRTCRFGVEGVAMRDPASLVAITARAVAAAYRAHHGLKVPDRVTEERLVDVTTHYLGFGILTTDAARKHVTIADGSFRSKPKLLRVGVLGPHAMGFLLAAHAHARGLDRKGHRHIARRLPDNQAAFFRRALEVLAPEESVRARLGVPDMDEWPDPMSMRSLIPEIAAEDGEDENAVEERKGVDKGVVGMNAGKPVFRVERRASLRVAKLLALPVLMGGGMVARGFQGVDIPMWAIMAASAGLALLGLLIGWMLTDSRCSEPKCGAELTAEHTSCPRCGGDIVGVIDHPKKRLAAEEALRLEQAPSAEPPAPDAPKPAA
;
A
#
# COMPACT_ATOMS: atom_id res chain seq x y z
N MET A 1 21.08 -9.52 29.88
CA MET A 1 19.86 -10.30 29.59
C MET A 1 18.71 -9.62 30.31
N LEU A 2 17.85 -8.88 29.60
CA LEU A 2 16.64 -8.28 30.19
C LEU A 2 15.50 -9.27 29.97
N GLY A 3 15.07 -9.95 31.03
CA GLY A 3 13.93 -10.83 31.01
C GLY A 3 12.66 -10.01 30.81
N ALA A 4 11.96 -10.27 29.71
CA ALA A 4 10.61 -9.77 29.51
C ALA A 4 9.73 -10.37 30.62
N SER A 5 9.09 -9.51 31.41
CA SER A 5 8.10 -9.93 32.37
C SER A 5 6.98 -10.68 31.61
N PRO A 6 6.63 -11.92 31.99
CA PRO A 6 5.62 -12.68 31.26
C PRO A 6 4.29 -11.92 31.30
N LEU A 7 3.66 -11.78 30.13
CA LEU A 7 2.32 -11.21 30.02
C LEU A 7 1.35 -12.07 30.85
N PRO A 8 0.28 -11.50 31.43
CA PRO A 8 -0.75 -12.28 32.11
C PRO A 8 -1.32 -13.34 31.16
N LYS A 9 -1.48 -14.59 31.64
CA LYS A 9 -1.98 -15.72 30.82
C LYS A 9 -3.27 -15.42 30.03
N ALA A 10 -4.14 -14.56 30.55
CA ALA A 10 -5.38 -14.14 29.88
C ALA A 10 -5.15 -13.33 28.58
N ASN A 11 -3.98 -12.68 28.44
CA ASN A 11 -3.60 -12.02 27.18
C ASN A 11 -2.91 -12.99 26.20
N GLU A 12 -2.40 -14.13 26.66
CA GLU A 12 -1.73 -15.11 25.79
C GLU A 12 -2.74 -15.88 24.91
N GLU A 13 -3.93 -16.18 25.43
CA GLU A 13 -5.04 -16.79 24.66
C GLU A 13 -5.52 -15.90 23.49
N ILE A 14 -5.29 -14.59 23.56
CA ILE A 14 -5.72 -13.65 22.52
C ILE A 14 -4.74 -13.64 21.35
N LEU A 15 -3.47 -14.01 21.55
CA LEU A 15 -2.41 -13.84 20.55
C LEU A 15 -2.26 -15.04 19.60
N LEU A 16 -2.92 -16.17 19.89
CA LEU A 16 -2.85 -17.40 19.10
C LEU A 16 -4.24 -17.81 18.61
N PRO A 17 -4.32 -18.57 17.50
CA PRO A 17 -5.53 -19.31 17.18
C PRO A 17 -5.85 -20.32 18.28
N GLN A 18 -7.12 -20.74 18.36
CA GLN A 18 -7.51 -21.84 19.24
C GLN A 18 -6.78 -23.14 18.85
N ASP A 19 -6.59 -24.08 19.77
CA ASP A 19 -5.79 -25.29 19.53
C ASP A 19 -6.32 -26.13 18.36
N ASP A 20 -7.65 -26.26 18.24
CA ASP A 20 -8.29 -26.93 17.11
C ASP A 20 -7.99 -26.23 15.78
N ASP A 21 -7.97 -24.89 15.76
CA ASP A 21 -7.59 -24.12 14.58
C ASP A 21 -6.10 -24.27 14.26
N GLN A 22 -5.22 -24.28 15.26
CA GLN A 22 -3.79 -24.53 15.07
C GLN A 22 -3.54 -25.90 14.44
N ALA A 23 -4.20 -26.94 14.96
CA ALA A 23 -4.13 -28.30 14.42
C ALA A 23 -4.69 -28.37 12.99
N TRP A 24 -5.82 -27.70 12.73
CA TRP A 24 -6.40 -27.60 11.39
C TRP A 24 -5.45 -26.92 10.40
N LEU A 25 -4.88 -25.76 10.76
CA LEU A 25 -3.97 -24.99 9.90
C LEU A 25 -2.74 -25.80 9.49
N LEU A 26 -2.08 -26.45 10.44
CA LEU A 26 -0.92 -27.30 10.16
C LEU A 26 -1.32 -28.54 9.36
N GLY A 27 -2.48 -29.13 9.67
CA GLY A 27 -3.00 -30.29 8.96
C GLY A 27 -3.34 -30.00 7.50
N GLU A 28 -3.90 -28.82 7.19
CA GLU A 28 -4.17 -28.40 5.81
C GLU A 28 -2.89 -28.08 5.04
N LEU A 29 -1.92 -27.41 5.69
CA LEU A 29 -0.63 -27.12 5.08
C LEU A 29 0.14 -28.42 4.76
N ALA A 30 0.17 -29.37 5.72
CA ALA A 30 0.76 -30.70 5.52
C ALA A 30 0.06 -31.48 4.39
N ARG A 31 -1.28 -31.39 4.30
CA ARG A 31 -2.05 -32.01 3.20
C ARG A 31 -1.74 -31.39 1.85
N LEU A 32 -1.52 -30.08 1.78
CA LEU A 32 -1.10 -29.40 0.57
C LEU A 32 0.30 -29.85 0.14
N ILE A 33 1.25 -29.85 1.06
CA ILE A 33 2.63 -30.33 0.84
C ILE A 33 2.63 -31.77 0.34
N LYS A 34 1.89 -32.67 1.01
CA LYS A 34 1.78 -34.07 0.59
C LYS A 34 1.24 -34.23 -0.84
N ARG A 35 0.37 -33.33 -1.29
CA ARG A 35 -0.23 -33.40 -2.64
C ARG A 35 0.63 -32.74 -3.72
N GLN A 36 1.46 -31.76 -3.39
CA GLN A 36 2.12 -30.88 -4.36
C GLN A 36 3.64 -30.91 -4.29
N GLY A 37 4.21 -31.59 -3.29
CA GLY A 37 5.63 -31.55 -2.99
C GLY A 37 5.95 -30.59 -1.84
N PHE A 38 7.11 -30.78 -1.22
CA PHE A 38 7.62 -29.86 -0.19
C PHE A 38 8.52 -28.79 -0.79
N GLU A 39 9.03 -29.01 -2.00
CA GLU A 39 10.02 -28.21 -2.70
C GLU A 39 9.56 -26.76 -2.84
N THR A 40 8.29 -26.53 -3.21
CA THR A 40 7.74 -25.17 -3.32
C THR A 40 7.79 -24.45 -1.97
N LEU A 41 7.42 -25.10 -0.86
CA LEU A 41 7.42 -24.47 0.47
C LEU A 41 8.83 -24.00 0.87
N VAL A 42 9.85 -24.84 0.61
CA VAL A 42 11.23 -24.58 1.05
C VAL A 42 12.02 -23.69 0.11
N ASN A 43 11.74 -23.76 -1.21
CA ASN A 43 12.45 -22.99 -2.23
C ASN A 43 11.75 -21.70 -2.67
N ALA A 44 10.43 -21.58 -2.52
CA ALA A 44 9.77 -20.33 -2.86
C ALA A 44 10.34 -19.20 -2.00
N PRO A 45 10.75 -18.06 -2.60
CA PRO A 45 11.19 -16.92 -1.83
C PRO A 45 10.03 -16.41 -0.95
N MET A 46 10.32 -16.05 0.29
CA MET A 46 9.34 -15.34 1.12
C MET A 46 9.25 -13.91 0.62
N LEU A 47 8.25 -13.64 -0.23
CA LEU A 47 8.15 -12.40 -0.97
C LEU A 47 7.91 -11.21 -0.05
N GLU A 48 8.69 -10.15 -0.26
CA GLU A 48 8.52 -8.87 0.41
C GLU A 48 8.03 -7.82 -0.59
N PRO A 49 7.24 -6.82 -0.16
CA PRO A 49 6.75 -5.75 -1.04
C PRO A 49 7.87 -4.74 -1.31
N THR A 50 8.94 -5.18 -1.96
CA THR A 50 10.15 -4.39 -2.24
C THR A 50 10.51 -4.47 -3.72
N PRO A 51 11.23 -3.48 -4.27
CA PRO A 51 11.70 -3.51 -5.66
C PRO A 51 12.56 -4.72 -6.01
N MET A 52 13.16 -5.40 -5.01
CA MET A 52 13.90 -6.64 -5.23
C MET A 52 13.02 -7.76 -5.79
N PHE A 53 11.78 -7.87 -5.30
CA PHE A 53 10.81 -8.88 -5.75
C PHE A 53 9.81 -8.34 -6.77
N PHE A 54 9.61 -7.02 -6.80
CA PHE A 54 8.66 -6.35 -7.68
C PHE A 54 9.35 -5.16 -8.36
N PRO A 55 10.29 -5.42 -9.29
CA PRO A 55 11.07 -4.37 -9.96
C PRO A 55 10.26 -3.63 -11.04
N ASP A 56 9.10 -4.15 -11.44
CA ASP A 56 8.33 -3.60 -12.55
C ASP A 56 7.88 -2.17 -12.28
N ARG A 57 7.90 -1.36 -13.33
CA ARG A 57 7.32 -0.03 -13.29
C ARG A 57 5.82 -0.11 -13.06
N TRP A 58 5.35 0.69 -12.11
CA TRP A 58 3.93 0.88 -11.81
C TRP A 58 3.43 2.24 -12.29
N ALA A 59 2.57 2.24 -13.30
CA ALA A 59 1.77 3.41 -13.67
C ALA A 59 0.27 3.22 -13.44
N GLY A 60 -0.14 2.04 -12.98
CA GLY A 60 -1.53 1.66 -12.86
C GLY A 60 -2.12 1.21 -14.20
N GLY A 61 -3.42 0.94 -14.22
CA GLY A 61 -4.09 0.32 -15.36
C GLY A 61 -3.79 -1.17 -15.55
N GLU A 62 -4.35 -1.72 -16.62
CA GLU A 62 -4.26 -3.16 -16.95
C GLU A 62 -2.84 -3.64 -17.24
N PRO A 63 -1.96 -2.90 -17.95
CA PRO A 63 -0.59 -3.36 -18.19
C PRO A 63 0.21 -3.55 -16.89
N SER A 64 0.16 -2.58 -15.98
CA SER A 64 0.82 -2.68 -14.67
C SER A 64 0.28 -3.86 -13.85
N MET A 65 -1.04 -4.08 -13.84
CA MET A 65 -1.64 -5.22 -13.16
C MET A 65 -1.29 -6.56 -13.80
N ARG A 66 -1.22 -6.62 -15.13
CA ARG A 66 -0.83 -7.82 -15.87
C ARG A 66 0.59 -8.22 -15.53
N ARG A 67 1.53 -7.28 -15.51
CA ARG A 67 2.93 -7.54 -15.09
C ARG A 67 2.98 -8.07 -13.66
N LEU A 68 2.26 -7.44 -12.73
CA LEU A 68 2.17 -7.90 -11.34
C LEU A 68 1.61 -9.32 -11.23
N ALA A 69 0.48 -9.60 -11.89
CA ALA A 69 -0.16 -10.92 -11.88
C ALA A 69 0.74 -11.99 -12.53
N GLN A 70 1.36 -11.67 -13.68
CA GLN A 70 2.30 -12.55 -14.37
C GLN A 70 3.51 -12.88 -13.50
N ARG A 71 4.06 -11.88 -12.79
CA ARG A 71 5.19 -12.08 -11.88
C ARG A 71 4.81 -13.00 -10.71
N LEU A 72 3.64 -12.80 -10.12
CA LEU A 72 3.15 -13.66 -9.05
C LEU A 72 2.84 -15.09 -9.53
N LEU A 73 2.32 -15.26 -10.75
CA LEU A 73 2.19 -16.58 -11.38
C LEU A 73 3.54 -17.26 -11.52
N HIS A 74 4.58 -16.54 -11.95
CA HIS A 74 5.94 -17.09 -12.06
C HIS A 74 6.48 -17.54 -10.70
N TYR A 75 6.32 -16.72 -9.65
CA TYR A 75 6.69 -17.12 -8.28
C TYR A 75 5.91 -18.35 -7.78
N ALA A 76 4.66 -18.51 -8.23
CA ALA A 76 3.83 -19.67 -7.90
C ALA A 76 4.14 -20.92 -8.75
N GLY A 77 5.12 -20.87 -9.65
CA GLY A 77 5.44 -21.98 -10.56
C GLY A 77 4.45 -22.16 -11.71
N LEU A 78 3.69 -21.11 -12.05
CA LEU A 78 2.70 -21.05 -13.14
C LEU A 78 3.10 -20.06 -14.23
N GLY A 79 4.41 -19.82 -14.40
CA GLY A 79 4.96 -18.82 -15.32
C GLY A 79 4.66 -19.10 -16.80
N GLU A 80 4.29 -20.34 -17.14
CA GLU A 80 3.87 -20.73 -18.48
C GLU A 80 2.47 -20.23 -18.86
N LEU A 81 1.66 -19.84 -17.87
CA LEU A 81 0.35 -19.23 -18.11
C LEU A 81 0.51 -17.73 -18.38
N THR A 82 -0.28 -17.22 -19.32
CA THR A 82 -0.39 -15.77 -19.55
C THR A 82 -1.47 -15.17 -18.67
N ALA A 83 -1.13 -14.15 -17.88
CA ALA A 83 -2.09 -13.35 -17.13
C ALA A 83 -2.90 -12.45 -18.08
N VAL A 84 -4.23 -12.47 -17.91
CA VAL A 84 -5.16 -11.53 -18.57
C VAL A 84 -5.89 -10.80 -17.46
N VAL A 85 -5.86 -9.47 -17.49
CA VAL A 85 -6.47 -8.62 -16.46
C VAL A 85 -7.53 -7.73 -17.09
N HIS A 86 -8.69 -7.68 -16.44
CA HIS A 86 -9.75 -6.73 -16.75
C HIS A 86 -10.00 -5.82 -15.54
N ILE A 87 -9.95 -4.51 -15.74
CA ILE A 87 -10.30 -3.53 -14.71
C ILE A 87 -11.77 -3.12 -14.88
N PHE A 88 -12.55 -3.31 -13.83
CA PHE A 88 -13.95 -2.92 -13.76
C PHE A 88 -14.06 -1.53 -13.12
N GLU A 89 -14.65 -0.57 -13.84
CA GLU A 89 -14.91 0.76 -13.29
C GLU A 89 -16.19 0.72 -12.42
N GLU A 90 -16.14 1.41 -11.28
CA GLU A 90 -17.29 1.49 -10.36
C GLU A 90 -18.39 2.34 -11.01
N SER A 91 -19.32 1.70 -11.72
CA SER A 91 -20.64 2.29 -11.98
C SER A 91 -21.59 1.83 -10.87
N ASP A 92 -22.21 2.77 -10.17
CA ASP A 92 -23.17 2.49 -9.07
C ASP A 92 -24.29 1.51 -9.49
N GLU A 93 -24.59 1.41 -10.78
CA GLU A 93 -25.61 0.53 -11.37
C GLU A 93 -25.19 -0.94 -11.52
N ARG A 94 -23.88 -1.28 -11.47
CA ARG A 94 -23.36 -2.64 -11.76
C ARG A 94 -22.66 -3.33 -10.59
N ARG A 95 -22.81 -2.79 -9.38
CA ARG A 95 -22.10 -3.31 -8.20
C ARG A 95 -22.52 -4.75 -7.90
N GLY A 96 -21.66 -5.71 -8.25
CA GLY A 96 -21.90 -7.16 -8.07
C GLY A 96 -22.28 -7.93 -9.34
N GLU A 97 -22.30 -7.28 -10.50
CA GLU A 97 -22.55 -7.93 -11.81
C GLU A 97 -21.27 -8.20 -12.61
N ASP A 98 -20.10 -7.88 -12.05
CA ASP A 98 -18.82 -8.08 -12.71
C ASP A 98 -18.55 -9.57 -12.95
N GLU A 99 -18.05 -9.88 -14.14
CA GLU A 99 -17.89 -11.25 -14.63
C GLU A 99 -17.14 -12.14 -13.61
N ASN A 100 -17.85 -13.14 -13.08
CA ASN A 100 -17.35 -14.13 -12.12
C ASN A 100 -16.77 -13.55 -10.82
N LYS A 101 -17.18 -12.33 -10.41
CA LYS A 101 -16.74 -11.78 -9.13
C LYS A 101 -17.28 -12.63 -7.97
N PRO A 102 -16.41 -13.13 -7.08
CA PRO A 102 -16.86 -13.88 -5.92
C PRO A 102 -17.61 -12.98 -4.93
N GLN A 103 -18.64 -13.51 -4.27
CA GLN A 103 -19.28 -12.84 -3.14
C GLN A 103 -18.36 -12.85 -1.91
N ALA A 104 -18.21 -11.73 -1.22
CA ALA A 104 -17.35 -11.65 -0.03
C ALA A 104 -17.81 -12.63 1.06
N VAL A 105 -16.87 -13.43 1.57
CA VAL A 105 -17.12 -14.31 2.72
C VAL A 105 -16.51 -13.65 3.97
N ALA A 106 -17.26 -13.61 5.07
CA ALA A 106 -16.79 -13.11 6.36
C ALA A 106 -16.24 -11.65 6.34
N GLY A 107 -16.78 -10.79 5.47
CA GLY A 107 -16.42 -9.37 5.41
C GLY A 107 -15.02 -9.09 4.84
N GLU A 108 -14.45 -10.02 4.08
CA GLU A 108 -13.24 -9.78 3.30
C GLU A 108 -13.48 -8.75 2.18
N THR A 109 -12.41 -8.09 1.75
CA THR A 109 -12.43 -7.18 0.60
C THR A 109 -11.95 -7.93 -0.65
N ILE A 110 -12.79 -8.00 -1.67
CA ILE A 110 -12.47 -8.63 -2.97
C ILE A 110 -12.27 -7.53 -4.00
N ASP A 111 -11.04 -7.03 -4.05
CA ASP A 111 -10.60 -6.01 -5.00
C ASP A 111 -9.89 -6.62 -6.21
N VAL A 112 -9.34 -7.83 -6.08
CA VAL A 112 -8.76 -8.62 -7.19
C VAL A 112 -9.24 -10.05 -7.02
N TRP A 113 -9.68 -10.69 -8.10
CA TRP A 113 -10.14 -12.08 -8.08
C TRP A 113 -9.67 -12.85 -9.31
N PHE A 114 -9.51 -14.15 -9.16
CA PHE A 114 -9.31 -15.09 -10.27
C PHE A 114 -10.67 -15.45 -10.86
N SER A 115 -10.90 -15.13 -12.14
CA SER A 115 -12.17 -15.37 -12.82
C SER A 115 -12.22 -16.67 -13.62
N GLY A 116 -11.07 -17.33 -13.84
CA GLY A 116 -11.00 -18.64 -14.49
C GLY A 116 -9.86 -18.78 -15.48
N PHE A 117 -9.79 -19.96 -16.11
CA PHE A 117 -8.89 -20.20 -17.23
C PHE A 117 -9.62 -20.02 -18.56
N ALA A 118 -8.89 -19.56 -19.57
CA ALA A 118 -9.37 -19.54 -20.94
C ALA A 118 -8.25 -19.96 -21.90
N ARG A 119 -8.53 -19.91 -23.20
CA ARG A 119 -7.52 -20.03 -24.26
C ARG A 119 -7.46 -18.74 -25.06
N ASP A 120 -6.25 -18.32 -25.43
CA ASP A 120 -6.05 -17.22 -26.38
C ASP A 120 -6.31 -17.67 -27.82
N ALA A 121 -6.16 -16.74 -28.78
CA ALA A 121 -6.37 -17.01 -30.21
C ALA A 121 -5.40 -18.08 -30.76
N GLN A 122 -4.24 -18.24 -30.12
CA GLN A 122 -3.20 -19.22 -30.43
C GLN A 122 -3.41 -20.54 -29.67
N GLY A 123 -4.51 -20.67 -28.92
CA GLY A 123 -4.86 -21.86 -28.15
C GLY A 123 -4.07 -22.05 -26.85
N ARG A 124 -3.21 -21.10 -26.45
CA ARG A 124 -2.45 -21.14 -25.19
C ARG A 124 -3.38 -20.87 -24.02
N ARG A 125 -3.11 -21.50 -22.88
CA ARG A 125 -3.94 -21.36 -21.67
C ARG A 125 -3.63 -20.04 -20.97
N THR A 126 -4.66 -19.26 -20.70
CA THR A 126 -4.55 -17.96 -20.02
C THR A 126 -5.22 -18.00 -18.65
N CYS A 127 -4.69 -17.24 -17.69
CA CYS A 127 -5.24 -17.05 -16.36
C CYS A 127 -5.91 -15.67 -16.27
N ARG A 128 -7.24 -15.63 -16.13
CA ARG A 128 -8.00 -14.38 -16.11
C ARG A 128 -8.19 -13.85 -14.69
N PHE A 129 -8.01 -12.55 -14.53
CA PHE A 129 -8.20 -11.83 -13.28
C PHE A 129 -9.11 -10.62 -13.50
N GLY A 130 -10.02 -10.40 -12.56
CA GLY A 130 -10.78 -9.15 -12.46
C GLY A 130 -10.20 -8.26 -11.36
N VAL A 131 -10.25 -6.94 -11.58
CA VAL A 131 -9.72 -5.93 -10.66
C VAL A 131 -10.73 -4.80 -10.52
N GLU A 132 -11.02 -4.41 -9.29
CA GLU A 132 -11.78 -3.20 -8.97
C GLU A 132 -10.97 -1.95 -9.29
N GLY A 133 -11.49 -1.05 -10.13
CA GLY A 133 -10.80 0.17 -10.53
C GLY A 133 -10.44 1.08 -9.35
N VAL A 134 -11.26 1.07 -8.30
CA VAL A 134 -10.99 1.83 -7.06
C VAL A 134 -9.76 1.33 -6.30
N ALA A 135 -9.43 0.04 -6.41
CA ALA A 135 -8.29 -0.56 -5.73
C ALA A 135 -6.95 -0.08 -6.31
N MET A 136 -6.96 0.40 -7.57
CA MET A 136 -5.78 0.99 -8.24
C MET A 136 -5.23 2.22 -7.54
N ARG A 137 -5.99 2.84 -6.62
CA ARG A 137 -5.55 3.98 -5.81
C ARG A 137 -4.58 3.60 -4.68
N ASP A 138 -4.52 2.32 -4.30
CA ASP A 138 -3.60 1.81 -3.28
C ASP A 138 -2.76 0.63 -3.81
N PRO A 139 -1.70 0.91 -4.59
CA PRO A 139 -0.85 -0.11 -5.19
C PRO A 139 -0.18 -1.04 -4.17
N ALA A 140 0.10 -0.54 -2.97
CA ALA A 140 0.76 -1.33 -1.93
C ALA A 140 -0.12 -2.50 -1.47
N SER A 141 -1.43 -2.29 -1.35
CA SER A 141 -2.38 -3.33 -0.96
C SER A 141 -2.67 -4.31 -2.11
N LEU A 142 -2.59 -3.86 -3.36
CA LEU A 142 -2.86 -4.71 -4.54
C LEU A 142 -1.92 -5.89 -4.66
N VAL A 143 -0.66 -5.78 -4.22
CA VAL A 143 0.30 -6.90 -4.27
C VAL A 143 -0.21 -8.09 -3.45
N ALA A 144 -0.67 -7.85 -2.22
CA ALA A 144 -1.16 -8.91 -1.35
C ALA A 144 -2.49 -9.52 -1.85
N ILE A 145 -3.40 -8.68 -2.36
CA ILE A 145 -4.70 -9.14 -2.89
C ILE A 145 -4.50 -9.96 -4.18
N THR A 146 -3.59 -9.53 -5.05
CA THR A 146 -3.22 -10.28 -6.27
C THR A 146 -2.54 -11.59 -5.91
N ALA A 147 -1.67 -11.62 -4.89
CA ALA A 147 -1.04 -12.85 -4.42
C ALA A 147 -2.07 -13.88 -3.95
N ARG A 148 -3.14 -13.45 -3.26
CA ARG A 148 -4.28 -14.30 -2.89
C ARG A 148 -5.04 -14.80 -4.13
N ALA A 149 -5.31 -13.92 -5.11
CA ALA A 149 -5.98 -14.33 -6.35
C ALA A 149 -5.14 -15.36 -7.14
N VAL A 150 -3.82 -15.22 -7.15
CA VAL A 150 -2.90 -16.20 -7.73
C VAL A 150 -2.91 -17.52 -6.95
N ALA A 151 -3.01 -17.49 -5.62
CA ALA A 151 -3.17 -18.72 -4.83
C ALA A 151 -4.49 -19.45 -5.19
N ALA A 152 -5.58 -18.72 -5.45
CA ALA A 152 -6.82 -19.31 -5.97
C ALA A 152 -6.64 -19.91 -7.37
N ALA A 153 -5.91 -19.22 -8.26
CA ALA A 153 -5.56 -19.75 -9.57
C ALA A 153 -4.70 -21.02 -9.48
N TYR A 154 -3.72 -21.07 -8.57
CA TYR A 154 -2.90 -22.25 -8.29
C TYR A 154 -3.77 -23.44 -7.88
N ARG A 155 -4.67 -23.23 -6.92
CA ARG A 155 -5.58 -24.29 -6.47
C ARG A 155 -6.47 -24.81 -7.59
N ALA A 156 -6.98 -23.91 -8.46
CA ALA A 156 -7.76 -24.31 -9.62
C ALA A 156 -6.91 -25.04 -10.68
N HIS A 157 -5.66 -24.61 -10.91
CA HIS A 157 -4.76 -25.23 -11.86
C HIS A 157 -4.46 -26.69 -11.49
N HIS A 158 -4.21 -26.96 -10.21
CA HIS A 158 -3.81 -28.26 -9.69
C HIS A 158 -4.97 -29.14 -9.20
N GLY A 159 -6.23 -28.77 -9.47
CA GLY A 159 -7.39 -29.56 -9.05
C GLY A 159 -7.50 -29.69 -7.52
N LEU A 160 -7.17 -28.63 -6.79
CA LEU A 160 -7.21 -28.58 -5.31
C LEU A 160 -8.51 -28.00 -4.78
N LYS A 161 -9.30 -27.33 -5.63
CA LYS A 161 -10.52 -26.61 -5.26
C LYS A 161 -11.54 -27.53 -4.60
N VAL A 162 -12.11 -27.09 -3.48
CA VAL A 162 -13.21 -27.80 -2.80
C VAL A 162 -14.57 -27.13 -3.05
N PRO A 163 -15.71 -27.87 -2.94
CA PRO A 163 -17.03 -27.30 -3.19
C PRO A 163 -17.48 -26.30 -2.13
N ASP A 164 -17.13 -26.54 -0.86
CA ASP A 164 -17.49 -25.61 0.22
C ASP A 164 -16.68 -24.32 0.10
N ARG A 165 -17.38 -23.22 -0.18
CA ARG A 165 -16.78 -21.93 -0.48
C ARG A 165 -15.98 -21.37 0.70
N VAL A 166 -16.54 -21.45 1.92
CA VAL A 166 -15.87 -20.90 3.11
C VAL A 166 -14.56 -21.64 3.36
N THR A 167 -14.60 -22.98 3.29
CA THR A 167 -13.40 -23.81 3.39
C THR A 167 -12.41 -23.51 2.27
N GLU A 168 -12.87 -23.38 1.02
CA GLU A 168 -12.00 -23.06 -0.11
C GLU A 168 -11.26 -21.73 0.10
N GLU A 169 -11.96 -20.67 0.53
CA GLU A 169 -11.33 -19.38 0.81
C GLU A 169 -10.30 -19.47 1.95
N ARG A 170 -10.51 -20.31 2.97
CA ARG A 170 -9.50 -20.57 4.02
C ARG A 170 -8.30 -21.34 3.47
N LEU A 171 -8.54 -22.29 2.56
CA LEU A 171 -7.48 -23.05 1.91
C LEU A 171 -6.68 -22.21 0.90
N VAL A 172 -7.29 -21.19 0.29
CA VAL A 172 -6.59 -20.16 -0.48
C VAL A 172 -5.59 -19.43 0.43
N ASP A 173 -6.01 -18.99 1.63
CA ASP A 173 -5.08 -18.37 2.60
C ASP A 173 -3.92 -19.30 3.00
N VAL A 174 -4.20 -20.58 3.29
CA VAL A 174 -3.15 -21.58 3.57
C VAL A 174 -2.20 -21.70 2.37
N THR A 175 -2.73 -21.72 1.15
CA THR A 175 -1.95 -21.84 -0.08
C THR A 175 -1.02 -20.64 -0.28
N THR A 176 -1.40 -19.43 0.16
CA THR A 176 -0.51 -18.26 0.05
C THR A 176 0.80 -18.46 0.82
N HIS A 177 0.81 -19.19 1.94
CA HIS A 177 2.03 -19.49 2.68
C HIS A 177 2.88 -20.54 1.97
N TYR A 178 2.23 -21.60 1.47
CA TYR A 178 2.90 -22.62 0.66
C TYR A 178 3.65 -22.04 -0.54
N LEU A 179 3.09 -21.00 -1.18
CA LEU A 179 3.67 -20.32 -2.33
C LEU A 179 4.69 -19.21 -1.99
N GLY A 180 5.01 -18.98 -0.71
CA GLY A 180 5.96 -17.92 -0.32
C GLY A 180 5.36 -16.52 -0.19
N PHE A 181 4.03 -16.36 -0.29
CA PHE A 181 3.34 -15.07 -0.20
C PHE A 181 2.96 -14.68 1.23
N GLY A 182 3.31 -15.50 2.23
CA GLY A 182 2.84 -15.36 3.61
C GLY A 182 3.15 -14.01 4.27
N ILE A 183 4.28 -13.36 3.94
CA ILE A 183 4.59 -12.01 4.47
C ILE A 183 3.58 -10.98 3.94
N LEU A 184 3.32 -11.01 2.63
CA LEU A 184 2.40 -10.09 1.94
C LEU A 184 0.97 -10.23 2.48
N THR A 185 0.48 -11.48 2.57
CA THR A 185 -0.89 -11.75 2.97
C THR A 185 -1.10 -11.61 4.48
N THR A 186 -0.08 -11.86 5.30
CA THR A 186 -0.14 -11.59 6.75
C THR A 186 -0.16 -10.09 7.04
N ASP A 187 0.66 -9.27 6.36
CA ASP A 187 0.61 -7.80 6.47
C ASP A 187 -0.81 -7.28 6.16
N ALA A 188 -1.41 -7.80 5.09
CA ALA A 188 -2.70 -7.35 4.59
C ALA A 188 -3.93 -8.03 5.24
N ALA A 189 -3.75 -9.02 6.11
CA ALA A 189 -4.83 -9.78 6.76
C ALA A 189 -5.82 -8.86 7.49
N ARG A 190 -5.33 -7.75 8.04
CA ARG A 190 -6.16 -6.69 8.61
C ARG A 190 -5.42 -5.35 8.62
N LYS A 191 -5.87 -4.40 7.82
CA LYS A 191 -5.23 -3.08 7.68
C LYS A 191 -6.26 -1.96 7.71
N HIS A 192 -5.97 -0.90 8.47
CA HIS A 192 -6.78 0.31 8.40
C HIS A 192 -6.21 1.19 7.28
N VAL A 193 -6.97 1.35 6.20
CA VAL A 193 -6.62 2.22 5.10
C VAL A 193 -7.49 3.47 5.15
N THR A 194 -6.93 4.59 4.72
CA THR A 194 -7.64 5.86 4.72
C THR A 194 -7.97 6.21 3.28
N ILE A 195 -9.25 6.23 2.93
CA ILE A 195 -9.68 6.52 1.56
C ILE A 195 -10.13 7.98 1.49
N ALA A 196 -9.52 8.72 0.56
CA ALA A 196 -10.02 10.01 0.14
C ALA A 196 -11.25 9.79 -0.75
N ASP A 197 -12.42 10.18 -0.28
CA ASP A 197 -13.71 10.02 -0.98
C ASP A 197 -14.01 11.21 -1.92
N GLY A 198 -12.98 11.96 -2.33
CA GLY A 198 -13.13 13.19 -3.10
C GLY A 198 -13.64 14.39 -2.29
N SER A 199 -14.03 14.20 -1.03
CA SER A 199 -14.32 15.28 -0.08
C SER A 199 -13.09 15.60 0.80
N PHE A 200 -13.15 16.70 1.55
CA PHE A 200 -12.13 17.05 2.56
C PHE A 200 -12.09 16.08 3.75
N ARG A 201 -12.99 15.08 3.82
CA ARG A 201 -13.03 14.09 4.90
C ARG A 201 -12.53 12.75 4.39
N SER A 202 -11.40 12.33 4.94
CA SER A 202 -10.93 10.97 4.76
C SER A 202 -11.71 10.01 5.65
N LYS A 203 -12.21 8.90 5.10
CA LYS A 203 -12.88 7.86 5.90
C LYS A 203 -11.94 6.68 6.14
N PRO A 204 -11.78 6.22 7.40
CA PRO A 204 -11.07 4.98 7.65
C PRO A 204 -11.90 3.82 7.07
N LYS A 205 -11.31 3.04 6.18
CA LYS A 205 -11.83 1.75 5.70
C LYS A 205 -10.97 0.65 6.30
N LEU A 206 -11.61 -0.39 6.82
CA LEU A 206 -10.91 -1.61 7.18
C LEU A 206 -10.73 -2.44 5.91
N LEU A 207 -9.48 -2.63 5.47
CA LEU A 207 -9.11 -3.60 4.47
C LEU A 207 -8.87 -4.94 5.17
N ARG A 208 -9.53 -5.98 4.69
CA ARG A 208 -9.33 -7.36 5.15
C ARG A 208 -9.05 -8.22 3.94
N VAL A 209 -7.79 -8.61 3.75
CA VAL A 209 -7.42 -9.57 2.70
C VAL A 209 -7.62 -10.96 3.26
N GLY A 210 -8.68 -11.62 2.78
CA GLY A 210 -8.98 -12.99 3.08
C GLY A 210 -9.86 -13.30 4.28
N VAL A 211 -10.13 -14.60 4.45
CA VAL A 211 -11.04 -15.10 5.48
C VAL A 211 -10.31 -15.46 6.76
N LEU A 212 -9.06 -15.91 6.70
CA LEU A 212 -8.28 -16.16 7.91
C LEU A 212 -7.93 -14.85 8.62
N GLY A 213 -8.09 -14.85 9.95
CA GLY A 213 -7.75 -13.70 10.79
C GLY A 213 -6.23 -13.54 10.96
N PRO A 214 -5.77 -12.38 11.46
CA PRO A 214 -4.34 -12.09 11.61
C PRO A 214 -3.60 -13.07 12.54
N HIS A 215 -4.27 -13.69 13.52
CA HIS A 215 -3.65 -14.70 14.38
C HIS A 215 -3.33 -15.99 13.61
N ALA A 216 -4.27 -16.44 12.77
CA ALA A 216 -4.10 -17.64 11.94
C ALA A 216 -3.03 -17.42 10.86
N MET A 217 -3.02 -16.23 10.24
CA MET A 217 -1.98 -15.86 9.26
C MET A 217 -0.60 -15.77 9.91
N GLY A 218 -0.49 -15.10 11.07
CA GLY A 218 0.76 -15.04 11.83
C GLY A 218 1.27 -16.42 12.28
N PHE A 219 0.36 -17.32 12.62
CA PHE A 219 0.67 -18.70 12.99
C PHE A 219 1.19 -19.54 11.80
N LEU A 220 0.53 -19.47 10.65
CA LEU A 220 1.00 -20.12 9.41
C LEU A 220 2.37 -19.59 8.97
N LEU A 221 2.59 -18.27 9.08
CA LEU A 221 3.87 -17.65 8.76
C LEU A 221 4.99 -18.12 9.69
N ALA A 222 4.70 -18.32 10.99
CA ALA A 222 5.65 -18.91 11.94
C ALA A 222 5.94 -20.38 11.62
N ALA A 223 4.92 -21.16 11.24
CA ALA A 223 5.11 -22.53 10.79
C ALA A 223 5.98 -22.61 9.53
N HIS A 224 5.77 -21.70 8.57
CA HIS A 224 6.59 -21.60 7.36
C HIS A 224 8.05 -21.23 7.69
N ALA A 225 8.27 -20.27 8.58
CA ALA A 225 9.62 -19.88 9.01
C ALA A 225 10.37 -21.04 9.69
N HIS A 226 9.72 -21.78 10.59
CA HIS A 226 10.29 -22.97 11.23
C HIS A 226 10.52 -24.11 10.23
N ALA A 227 9.58 -24.35 9.31
CA ALA A 227 9.74 -25.36 8.27
C ALA A 227 10.98 -25.10 7.41
N ARG A 228 11.31 -23.83 7.19
CA ARG A 228 12.50 -23.38 6.44
C ARG A 228 13.79 -23.31 7.26
N GLY A 229 13.75 -23.62 8.55
CA GLY A 229 14.92 -23.54 9.45
C GLY A 229 15.48 -22.13 9.57
N LEU A 230 14.62 -21.11 9.57
CA LEU A 230 15.09 -19.72 9.67
C LEU A 230 15.65 -19.42 11.06
N ASP A 231 16.82 -18.78 11.09
CA ASP A 231 17.45 -18.37 12.34
C ASP A 231 16.73 -17.17 12.99
N ARG A 232 17.22 -16.77 14.17
CA ARG A 232 16.71 -15.59 14.87
C ARG A 232 16.85 -14.29 14.07
N LYS A 233 17.79 -14.18 13.11
CA LYS A 233 17.88 -13.01 12.23
C LYS A 233 16.75 -13.04 11.20
N GLY A 234 16.47 -14.18 10.58
CA GLY A 234 15.34 -14.40 9.69
C GLY A 234 14.01 -14.08 10.37
N HIS A 235 13.78 -14.60 11.57
CA HIS A 235 12.58 -14.28 12.36
C HIS A 235 12.43 -12.78 12.63
N ARG A 236 13.51 -12.09 13.02
CA ARG A 236 13.47 -10.62 13.24
C ARG A 236 13.24 -9.85 11.94
N HIS A 237 13.77 -10.34 10.83
CA HIS A 237 13.60 -9.73 9.52
C HIS A 237 12.12 -9.77 9.10
N ILE A 238 11.49 -10.94 9.17
CA ILE A 238 10.04 -11.09 8.90
C ILE A 238 9.22 -10.18 9.81
N ALA A 239 9.48 -10.20 11.12
CA ALA A 239 8.71 -9.42 12.08
C ALA A 239 8.83 -7.89 11.89
N ARG A 240 9.86 -7.39 11.20
CA ARG A 240 10.00 -5.96 10.85
C ARG A 240 9.19 -5.55 9.61
N ARG A 241 8.74 -6.53 8.81
CA ARG A 241 7.90 -6.31 7.63
C ARG A 241 6.42 -6.33 7.95
N LEU A 242 6.05 -6.71 9.17
CA LEU A 242 4.67 -6.82 9.61
C LEU A 242 4.27 -5.63 10.48
N PRO A 243 2.99 -5.22 10.48
CA PRO A 243 2.47 -4.25 11.45
C PRO A 243 2.57 -4.81 12.88
N ASP A 244 2.61 -3.94 13.89
CA ASP A 244 2.94 -4.31 15.27
C ASP A 244 2.09 -5.48 15.81
N ASN A 245 0.78 -5.48 15.53
CA ASN A 245 -0.13 -6.53 15.99
C ASN A 245 0.20 -7.88 15.32
N GLN A 246 0.33 -7.90 13.99
CA GLN A 246 0.70 -9.08 13.21
C GLN A 246 2.08 -9.61 13.60
N ALA A 247 3.04 -8.71 13.84
CA ALA A 247 4.36 -9.08 14.32
C ALA A 247 4.30 -9.73 15.72
N ALA A 248 3.40 -9.27 16.60
CA ALA A 248 3.18 -9.91 17.90
C ALA A 248 2.60 -11.32 17.77
N PHE A 249 1.60 -11.54 16.91
CA PHE A 249 1.03 -12.88 16.66
C PHE A 249 2.08 -13.84 16.09
N PHE A 250 2.85 -13.38 15.09
CA PHE A 250 3.95 -14.17 14.51
C PHE A 250 5.01 -14.56 15.54
N ARG A 251 5.49 -13.60 16.36
CA ARG A 251 6.48 -13.89 17.41
C ARG A 251 5.95 -14.87 18.44
N ARG A 252 4.69 -14.71 18.85
CA ARG A 252 4.08 -15.62 19.81
C ARG A 252 3.91 -17.03 19.23
N ALA A 253 3.53 -17.14 17.97
CA ALA A 253 3.46 -18.42 17.28
C ALA A 253 4.83 -19.10 17.16
N LEU A 254 5.91 -18.36 16.91
CA LEU A 254 7.27 -18.89 16.92
C LEU A 254 7.68 -19.50 18.27
N GLU A 255 7.20 -18.94 19.39
CA GLU A 255 7.49 -19.44 20.73
C GLU A 255 6.73 -20.74 21.06
N VAL A 256 5.49 -20.86 20.58
CA VAL A 256 4.62 -22.02 20.87
C VAL A 256 4.85 -23.19 19.91
N LEU A 257 5.15 -22.89 18.65
CA LEU A 257 5.64 -23.91 17.73
C LEU A 257 7.00 -24.40 18.25
N ALA A 258 6.99 -25.63 18.79
CA ALA A 258 8.12 -26.35 19.35
C ALA A 258 9.31 -26.42 18.34
N PRO A 259 10.51 -26.91 18.73
CA PRO A 259 11.72 -26.77 17.91
C PRO A 259 11.51 -27.18 16.44
N GLU A 260 12.21 -26.52 15.52
CA GLU A 260 12.04 -26.60 14.05
C GLU A 260 11.80 -28.03 13.51
N GLU A 261 12.55 -29.00 14.03
CA GLU A 261 12.47 -30.43 13.69
C GLU A 261 11.06 -31.01 13.90
N SER A 262 10.36 -30.58 14.96
CA SER A 262 8.98 -31.00 15.24
C SER A 262 7.96 -30.42 14.26
N VAL A 263 8.20 -29.20 13.74
CA VAL A 263 7.32 -28.58 12.75
C VAL A 263 7.53 -29.21 11.37
N ARG A 264 8.79 -29.41 10.96
CA ARG A 264 9.12 -30.10 9.70
C ARG A 264 8.52 -31.50 9.64
N ALA A 265 8.71 -32.29 10.70
CA ALA A 265 8.14 -33.63 10.80
C ALA A 265 6.61 -33.63 10.71
N ARG A 266 5.93 -32.68 11.38
CA ARG A 266 4.46 -32.55 11.32
C ARG A 266 3.95 -32.15 9.93
N LEU A 267 4.73 -31.36 9.18
CA LEU A 267 4.40 -30.94 7.83
C LEU A 267 4.79 -31.97 6.76
N GLY A 268 5.57 -32.99 7.12
CA GLY A 268 6.12 -33.96 6.17
C GLY A 268 7.22 -33.37 5.29
N VAL A 269 7.94 -32.37 5.79
CA VAL A 269 9.10 -31.78 5.12
C VAL A 269 10.36 -32.56 5.55
N PRO A 270 11.19 -33.05 4.61
CA PRO A 270 12.41 -33.78 4.94
C PRO A 270 13.48 -32.86 5.54
N ASP A 271 14.58 -33.46 5.98
CA ASP A 271 15.72 -32.72 6.51
C ASP A 271 16.37 -31.83 5.45
N MET A 272 17.04 -30.76 5.89
CA MET A 272 17.59 -29.72 5.01
C MET A 272 18.64 -30.25 4.02
N ASP A 273 19.33 -31.34 4.37
CA ASP A 273 20.32 -31.98 3.51
C ASP A 273 19.68 -32.67 2.28
N GLU A 274 18.37 -32.92 2.32
CA GLU A 274 17.60 -33.48 1.20
C GLU A 274 16.94 -32.39 0.34
N TRP A 275 17.09 -31.11 0.70
CA TRP A 275 16.42 -30.05 -0.02
C TRP A 275 17.09 -29.79 -1.37
N PRO A 276 16.29 -29.53 -2.42
CA PRO A 276 16.84 -29.08 -3.69
C PRO A 276 17.62 -27.77 -3.52
N ASP A 277 18.61 -27.54 -4.39
CA ASP A 277 19.36 -26.29 -4.41
C ASP A 277 18.41 -25.08 -4.50
N PRO A 278 18.67 -24.01 -3.75
CA PRO A 278 17.85 -22.82 -3.78
C PRO A 278 17.87 -22.22 -5.19
N MET A 279 16.68 -21.96 -5.73
CA MET A 279 16.56 -21.29 -7.03
C MET A 279 17.21 -19.91 -6.98
N SER A 280 17.95 -19.57 -8.04
CA SER A 280 18.55 -18.24 -8.14
C SER A 280 17.44 -17.18 -8.24
N MET A 281 17.63 -16.05 -7.57
CA MET A 281 16.67 -14.93 -7.68
C MET A 281 16.50 -14.46 -9.13
N ARG A 282 17.57 -14.52 -9.95
CA ARG A 282 17.52 -14.13 -11.36
C ARG A 282 16.61 -15.04 -12.19
N SER A 283 16.56 -16.34 -11.92
CA SER A 283 15.64 -17.26 -12.60
C SER A 283 14.17 -17.07 -12.19
N LEU A 284 13.93 -16.53 -11.00
CA LEU A 284 12.58 -16.26 -10.48
C LEU A 284 12.02 -14.89 -10.93
N ILE A 285 12.86 -14.04 -11.53
CA ILE A 285 12.48 -12.72 -12.00
C ILE A 285 12.79 -12.67 -13.50
N PRO A 286 12.01 -13.35 -14.35
CA PRO A 286 12.16 -13.17 -15.78
C PRO A 286 11.87 -11.71 -16.13
N GLU A 287 12.58 -11.21 -17.14
CA GLU A 287 12.19 -9.99 -17.83
C GLU A 287 10.86 -10.27 -18.51
N ILE A 288 9.81 -9.58 -18.05
CA ILE A 288 8.49 -9.65 -18.66
C ILE A 288 8.55 -8.64 -19.80
N ALA A 289 8.69 -9.12 -21.03
CA ALA A 289 8.72 -8.27 -22.21
C ALA A 289 7.49 -7.37 -22.25
N ALA A 290 7.69 -6.09 -22.58
CA ALA A 290 6.59 -5.22 -22.97
C ALA A 290 5.91 -5.83 -24.22
N GLU A 291 4.58 -5.83 -24.29
CA GLU A 291 3.87 -6.34 -25.47
C GLU A 291 4.19 -5.47 -26.69
N ASP A 292 4.27 -6.08 -27.89
CA ASP A 292 4.58 -5.40 -29.14
C ASP A 292 3.65 -4.17 -29.34
N GLY A 293 4.22 -2.96 -29.24
CA GLY A 293 3.50 -1.69 -29.36
C GLY A 293 3.41 -0.86 -28.08
N GLU A 294 3.80 -1.39 -26.92
CA GLU A 294 4.10 -0.58 -25.74
C GLU A 294 5.51 0.02 -25.90
N ASP A 295 5.59 1.29 -26.30
CA ASP A 295 6.86 2.02 -26.30
C ASP A 295 7.38 2.06 -24.85
N GLU A 296 8.50 1.39 -24.57
CA GLU A 296 9.14 1.37 -23.25
C GLU A 296 9.45 2.79 -22.73
N ASN A 297 9.56 3.76 -23.65
CA ASN A 297 9.76 5.19 -23.33
C ASN A 297 8.45 6.00 -23.30
N ALA A 298 7.30 5.43 -23.68
CA ALA A 298 6.04 6.11 -23.49
C ALA A 298 5.84 6.37 -21.99
N VAL A 299 5.59 7.63 -21.67
CA VAL A 299 5.24 8.03 -20.31
C VAL A 299 3.87 7.43 -20.02
N GLU A 300 3.84 6.23 -19.41
CA GLU A 300 2.58 5.63 -18.95
C GLU A 300 1.82 6.67 -18.10
N GLU A 301 0.70 7.18 -18.62
CA GLU A 301 -0.14 8.15 -17.90
C GLU A 301 -0.66 7.48 -16.62
N ARG A 302 -0.24 7.99 -15.47
CA ARG A 302 -0.62 7.44 -14.17
C ARG A 302 -2.13 7.56 -13.95
N LYS A 303 -2.88 6.47 -14.15
CA LYS A 303 -4.32 6.37 -13.86
C LYS A 303 -4.53 6.54 -12.35
N GLY A 304 -4.76 7.78 -11.92
CA GLY A 304 -4.84 8.15 -10.49
C GLY A 304 -4.29 9.56 -10.20
N VAL A 305 -3.56 10.17 -11.14
CA VAL A 305 -3.50 11.63 -11.18
C VAL A 305 -4.91 12.08 -11.53
N ASP A 306 -5.57 12.78 -10.60
CA ASP A 306 -6.86 13.41 -10.86
C ASP A 306 -6.72 14.29 -12.11
N LYS A 307 -7.17 13.76 -13.26
CA LYS A 307 -7.17 14.49 -14.54
C LYS A 307 -7.94 15.81 -14.40
N GLY A 308 -8.85 15.87 -13.42
CA GLY A 308 -9.56 17.08 -13.04
C GLY A 308 -8.66 18.20 -12.52
N VAL A 309 -7.38 17.98 -12.21
CA VAL A 309 -6.46 19.07 -11.80
C VAL A 309 -5.56 19.51 -12.96
N VAL A 310 -5.13 18.59 -13.82
CA VAL A 310 -4.19 18.92 -14.92
C VAL A 310 -4.92 19.75 -15.98
N GLY A 311 -4.44 20.97 -16.21
CA GLY A 311 -5.06 21.90 -17.16
C GLY A 311 -6.42 22.48 -16.73
N MET A 312 -6.94 22.17 -15.54
CA MET A 312 -8.26 22.64 -15.06
C MET A 312 -8.42 24.16 -15.07
N ASN A 313 -7.31 24.86 -14.85
CA ASN A 313 -7.25 26.31 -14.80
C ASN A 313 -6.46 26.89 -15.98
N ALA A 314 -6.22 26.14 -17.06
CA ALA A 314 -5.52 26.66 -18.23
C ALA A 314 -6.15 27.99 -18.70
N GLY A 315 -5.35 29.06 -18.76
CA GLY A 315 -5.80 30.41 -19.13
C GLY A 315 -6.67 31.15 -18.09
N LYS A 316 -6.85 30.59 -16.89
CA LYS A 316 -7.54 31.25 -15.76
C LYS A 316 -6.53 31.80 -14.76
N PRO A 317 -6.81 32.93 -14.11
CA PRO A 317 -5.92 33.49 -13.10
C PRO A 317 -5.84 32.58 -11.87
N VAL A 318 -4.61 32.35 -11.41
CA VAL A 318 -4.29 31.72 -10.12
C VAL A 318 -3.26 32.58 -9.39
N PHE A 319 -3.13 32.39 -8.08
CA PHE A 319 -2.26 33.19 -7.24
C PHE A 319 -1.20 32.31 -6.58
N ARG A 320 -0.02 32.87 -6.36
CA ARG A 320 1.03 32.28 -5.55
C ARG A 320 0.69 32.52 -4.08
N VAL A 321 0.55 31.47 -3.30
CA VAL A 321 0.33 31.54 -1.86
C VAL A 321 1.67 31.42 -1.17
N GLU A 322 2.16 32.50 -0.58
CA GLU A 322 3.39 32.48 0.21
C GLU A 322 3.09 32.11 1.66
N ARG A 323 3.68 31.02 2.12
CA ARG A 323 3.63 30.61 3.53
C ARG A 323 5.02 30.61 4.10
N ARG A 324 5.19 31.28 5.23
CA ARG A 324 6.41 31.19 6.03
C ARG A 324 6.50 29.79 6.63
N ALA A 325 7.65 29.13 6.48
CA ALA A 325 7.88 27.80 7.04
C ALA A 325 8.17 27.83 8.55
N SER A 326 8.23 29.01 9.18
CA SER A 326 8.61 29.24 10.58
C SER A 326 7.98 28.24 11.56
N LEU A 327 6.66 28.07 11.55
CA LEU A 327 5.99 27.16 12.47
C LEU A 327 6.33 25.68 12.19
N ARG A 328 6.52 25.31 10.92
CA ARG A 328 6.86 23.94 10.50
C ARG A 328 8.28 23.59 10.94
N VAL A 329 9.25 24.47 10.68
CA VAL A 329 10.65 24.32 11.05
C VAL A 329 10.83 24.35 12.57
N ALA A 330 10.16 25.27 13.27
CA ALA A 330 10.17 25.32 14.73
C ALA A 330 9.70 24.01 15.36
N LYS A 331 8.60 23.44 14.88
CA LYS A 331 8.11 22.13 15.33
C LYS A 331 9.10 21.01 15.03
N LEU A 332 9.67 21.00 13.82
CA LEU A 332 10.62 19.96 13.39
C LEU A 332 11.89 19.94 14.26
N LEU A 333 12.38 21.10 14.69
CA LEU A 333 13.56 21.19 15.57
C LEU A 333 13.22 20.94 17.06
N ALA A 334 12.10 21.46 17.55
CA ALA A 334 11.79 21.42 18.99
C ALA A 334 11.17 20.09 19.47
N LEU A 335 10.33 19.46 18.64
CA LEU A 335 9.57 18.28 19.04
C LEU A 335 10.45 17.04 19.29
N PRO A 336 11.47 16.72 18.46
CA PRO A 336 12.34 15.57 18.72
C PRO A 336 13.14 15.71 20.02
N VAL A 337 13.58 16.93 20.37
CA VAL A 337 14.30 17.17 21.64
C VAL A 337 13.37 17.02 22.84
N LEU A 338 12.13 17.52 22.73
CA LEU A 338 11.13 17.37 23.78
C LEU A 338 10.75 15.89 23.99
N MET A 339 10.43 15.17 22.91
CA MET A 339 10.01 13.77 22.97
C MET A 339 11.18 12.82 23.31
N GLY A 340 12.30 12.97 22.63
CA GLY A 340 13.51 12.17 22.85
C GLY A 340 14.17 12.45 24.20
N GLY A 341 14.25 13.72 24.61
CA GLY A 341 14.76 14.10 25.93
C GLY A 341 13.92 13.51 27.06
N GLY A 342 12.59 13.51 26.93
CA GLY A 342 11.69 12.88 27.90
C GLY A 342 11.85 11.35 28.01
N MET A 343 12.20 10.68 26.91
CA MET A 343 12.51 9.25 26.91
C MET A 343 13.89 8.95 27.53
N VAL A 344 14.92 9.74 27.21
CA VAL A 344 16.27 9.58 27.77
C VAL A 344 16.29 9.84 29.27
N ALA A 345 15.62 10.91 29.73
CA ALA A 345 15.51 11.24 31.15
C ALA A 345 14.77 10.18 31.99
N ARG A 346 14.01 9.27 31.36
CA ARG A 346 13.31 8.17 32.04
C ARG A 346 13.90 6.79 31.80
N GLY A 347 14.76 6.62 30.79
CA GLY A 347 15.00 5.30 30.20
C GLY A 347 16.41 4.72 30.31
N PHE A 348 17.47 5.54 30.44
CA PHE A 348 18.84 5.01 30.29
C PHE A 348 19.88 5.67 31.21
N GLN A 349 20.48 4.83 32.07
CA GLN A 349 21.88 4.89 32.54
C GLN A 349 22.38 6.19 33.21
N GLY A 350 21.82 6.53 34.37
CA GLY A 350 22.57 7.26 35.41
C GLY A 350 22.91 8.73 35.14
N VAL A 351 22.31 9.36 34.13
CA VAL A 351 22.43 10.81 33.87
C VAL A 351 21.10 11.48 34.18
N ASP A 352 21.02 12.16 35.33
CA ASP A 352 19.87 12.98 35.69
C ASP A 352 19.90 14.30 34.93
N ILE A 353 19.23 14.35 33.78
CA ILE A 353 18.98 15.60 33.06
C ILE A 353 17.69 16.20 33.62
N PRO A 354 17.74 17.38 34.26
CA PRO A 354 16.54 17.97 34.82
C PRO A 354 15.60 18.44 33.70
N MET A 355 14.29 18.23 33.89
CA MET A 355 13.26 18.52 32.88
C MET A 355 13.31 19.96 32.35
N TRP A 356 13.66 20.93 33.19
CA TRP A 356 13.76 22.33 32.79
C TRP A 356 14.84 22.56 31.73
N ALA A 357 15.94 21.79 31.73
CA ALA A 357 17.00 21.90 30.74
C ALA A 357 16.54 21.41 29.36
N ILE A 358 15.77 20.31 29.32
CA ILE A 358 15.14 19.80 28.09
C ILE A 358 14.13 20.83 27.55
N MET A 359 13.30 21.40 28.43
CA MET A 359 12.34 22.43 28.05
C MET A 359 13.03 23.70 27.51
N ALA A 360 14.10 24.15 28.15
CA ALA A 360 14.88 25.31 27.70
C ALA A 360 15.55 25.05 26.34
N ALA A 361 16.14 23.86 26.14
CA ALA A 361 16.74 23.46 24.87
C ALA A 361 15.69 23.38 23.74
N SER A 362 14.54 22.76 24.01
CA SER A 362 13.42 22.68 23.07
C SER A 362 12.88 24.08 22.70
N ALA A 363 12.72 24.97 23.68
CA ALA A 363 12.31 26.35 23.44
C ALA A 363 13.34 27.15 22.62
N GLY A 364 14.64 26.99 22.91
CA GLY A 364 15.72 27.60 22.13
C GLY A 364 15.73 27.15 20.67
N LEU A 365 15.55 25.84 20.43
CA LEU A 365 15.44 25.28 19.08
C LEU A 365 14.15 25.69 18.37
N ALA A 366 13.05 25.86 19.10
CA ALA A 366 11.81 26.39 18.54
C ALA A 366 12.01 27.83 18.05
N LEU A 367 12.63 28.70 18.87
CA LEU A 367 12.95 30.08 18.51
C LEU A 367 13.90 30.15 17.31
N LEU A 368 14.95 29.31 17.30
CA LEU A 368 15.86 29.19 16.16
C LEU A 368 15.11 28.76 14.89
N GLY A 369 14.21 27.78 15.00
CA GLY A 369 13.39 27.33 13.89
C GLY A 369 12.40 28.37 13.39
N LEU A 370 11.88 29.23 14.27
CA LEU A 370 11.06 30.39 13.88
C LEU A 370 11.89 31.41 13.08
N LEU A 371 13.13 31.69 13.50
CA LEU A 371 14.04 32.60 12.78
C LEU A 371 14.44 32.04 11.41
N ILE A 372 14.88 30.77 11.35
CA ILE A 372 15.26 30.11 10.09
C ILE A 372 14.05 30.01 9.17
N GLY A 373 12.91 29.53 9.67
CA GLY A 373 11.72 29.38 8.84
C GLY A 373 11.05 30.72 8.47
N TRP A 374 11.49 31.84 9.02
CA TRP A 374 11.12 33.17 8.49
C TRP A 374 11.84 33.47 7.17
N MET A 375 13.07 32.96 7.00
CA MET A 375 13.83 33.08 5.74
C MET A 375 13.39 32.08 4.67
N LEU A 376 12.69 31.02 5.07
CA LEU A 376 12.19 29.99 4.16
C LEU A 376 10.72 30.24 3.83
N THR A 377 10.46 30.74 2.63
CA THR A 377 9.11 30.86 2.06
C THR A 377 8.80 29.65 1.19
N ASP A 378 7.65 29.02 1.45
CA ASP A 378 7.07 27.96 0.61
C ASP A 378 5.97 28.63 -0.22
N SER A 379 6.11 28.57 -1.54
CA SER A 379 5.19 29.18 -2.50
C SER A 379 4.38 28.09 -3.20
N ARG A 380 3.05 28.18 -3.15
CA ARG A 380 2.14 27.17 -3.73
C ARG A 380 1.02 27.79 -4.55
N CYS A 381 0.45 27.03 -5.48
CA CYS A 381 -0.73 27.43 -6.23
C CYS A 381 -1.94 27.61 -5.30
N SER A 382 -2.69 28.71 -5.48
CA SER A 382 -3.90 29.03 -4.70
C SER A 382 -5.09 28.11 -4.94
N GLU A 383 -5.08 27.32 -6.02
CA GLU A 383 -6.16 26.39 -6.33
C GLU A 383 -6.19 25.22 -5.32
N PRO A 384 -7.26 25.06 -4.51
CA PRO A 384 -7.32 24.06 -3.44
C PRO A 384 -7.07 22.63 -3.89
N LYS A 385 -7.51 22.26 -5.10
CA LYS A 385 -7.27 20.92 -5.66
C LYS A 385 -5.86 20.75 -6.25
N CYS A 386 -5.17 21.85 -6.56
CA CYS A 386 -3.86 21.83 -7.21
C CYS A 386 -2.72 21.76 -6.19
N GLY A 387 -2.59 22.78 -5.35
CA GLY A 387 -1.54 22.89 -4.33
C GLY A 387 -0.10 22.72 -4.80
N ALA A 388 0.17 22.83 -6.11
CA ALA A 388 1.50 22.63 -6.69
C ALA A 388 2.50 23.65 -6.16
N GLU A 389 3.75 23.22 -5.97
CA GLU A 389 4.85 24.10 -5.55
C GLU A 389 5.26 25.00 -6.71
N LEU A 390 5.44 26.29 -6.41
CA LEU A 390 5.73 27.33 -7.38
C LEU A 390 7.06 28.00 -7.04
N THR A 391 7.93 28.16 -8.04
CA THR A 391 9.12 29.00 -7.92
C THR A 391 8.79 30.42 -8.37
N ALA A 392 9.72 31.36 -8.13
CA ALA A 392 9.57 32.74 -8.59
C ALA A 392 9.45 32.84 -10.13
N GLU A 393 10.10 31.91 -10.85
CA GLU A 393 10.19 31.84 -12.31
C GLU A 393 8.91 31.35 -12.98
N HIS A 394 8.04 30.65 -12.26
CA HIS A 394 6.78 30.18 -12.83
C HIS A 394 5.83 31.36 -13.09
N THR A 395 5.53 31.58 -14.37
CA THR A 395 4.47 32.48 -14.86
C THR A 395 3.13 31.76 -15.04
N SER A 396 3.16 30.44 -15.19
CA SER A 396 1.99 29.56 -15.17
C SER A 396 2.21 28.38 -14.23
N CYS A 397 1.13 27.86 -13.64
CA CYS A 397 1.20 26.72 -12.74
C CYS A 397 1.48 25.43 -13.53
N PRO A 398 2.59 24.71 -13.26
CA PRO A 398 2.99 23.54 -14.06
C PRO A 398 2.01 22.36 -13.93
N ARG A 399 1.12 22.38 -12.93
CA ARG A 399 0.13 21.32 -12.70
C ARG A 399 -1.23 21.68 -13.28
N CYS A 400 -1.87 22.78 -12.85
CA CYS A 400 -3.22 23.12 -13.32
C CYS A 400 -3.29 24.02 -14.56
N GLY A 401 -2.15 24.54 -15.03
CA GLY A 401 -2.07 25.39 -16.21
C GLY A 401 -2.53 26.85 -16.02
N GLY A 402 -2.94 27.25 -14.81
CA GLY A 402 -3.39 28.62 -14.56
C GLY A 402 -2.28 29.65 -14.57
N ASP A 403 -2.61 30.87 -15.01
CA ASP A 403 -1.69 32.00 -15.11
C ASP A 403 -1.48 32.63 -13.74
N ILE A 404 -0.23 32.76 -13.32
CA ILE A 404 0.13 33.28 -12.00
C ILE A 404 0.09 34.81 -12.07
N VAL A 405 -1.01 35.39 -11.62
CA VAL A 405 -1.28 36.84 -11.74
C VAL A 405 -0.84 37.66 -10.53
N GLY A 406 -0.54 37.02 -9.40
CA GLY A 406 -0.13 37.73 -8.19
C GLY A 406 0.19 36.82 -7.00
N VAL A 407 0.51 37.45 -5.86
CA VAL A 407 0.88 36.79 -4.60
C VAL A 407 -0.17 37.10 -3.53
N ILE A 408 -0.61 36.07 -2.79
CA ILE A 408 -1.49 36.19 -1.63
C ILE A 408 -0.88 35.46 -0.41
N ASP A 409 -1.24 35.87 0.79
CA ASP A 409 -0.73 35.29 2.05
C ASP A 409 -1.53 34.06 2.52
N HIS A 410 -2.75 33.87 2.02
CA HIS A 410 -3.62 32.77 2.43
C HIS A 410 -4.57 32.33 1.30
N PRO A 411 -4.82 31.01 1.08
CA PRO A 411 -5.67 30.54 -0.02
C PRO A 411 -7.12 31.06 0.03
N LYS A 412 -7.64 31.35 1.23
CA LYS A 412 -8.99 31.91 1.39
C LYS A 412 -9.15 33.31 0.79
N LYS A 413 -8.05 34.05 0.58
CA LYS A 413 -8.08 35.37 -0.06
C LYS A 413 -8.15 35.30 -1.59
N ARG A 414 -8.17 34.10 -2.17
CA ARG A 414 -8.21 33.90 -3.63
C ARG A 414 -9.40 34.62 -4.28
N LEU A 415 -10.61 34.44 -3.76
CA LEU A 415 -11.82 35.05 -4.36
C LEU A 415 -11.75 36.59 -4.34
N ALA A 416 -11.26 37.18 -3.24
CA ALA A 416 -11.07 38.62 -3.15
C ALA A 416 -10.00 39.13 -4.12
N ALA A 417 -8.92 38.37 -4.32
CA ALA A 417 -7.87 38.71 -5.27
C ALA A 417 -8.33 38.57 -6.73
N GLU A 418 -9.16 37.57 -7.04
CA GLU A 418 -9.81 37.42 -8.35
C GLU A 418 -10.77 38.59 -8.63
N GLU A 419 -11.55 39.02 -7.62
CA GLU A 419 -12.46 40.16 -7.74
C GLU A 419 -11.70 41.47 -7.95
N ALA A 420 -10.61 41.71 -7.19
CA ALA A 420 -9.75 42.87 -7.37
C ALA A 420 -9.16 42.93 -8.78
N LEU A 421 -8.64 41.80 -9.29
CA LEU A 421 -8.13 41.71 -10.66
C LEU A 421 -9.22 42.00 -11.70
N ARG A 422 -10.44 41.51 -11.48
CA ARG A 422 -11.57 41.77 -12.38
C ARG A 422 -11.97 43.25 -12.39
N LEU A 423 -11.91 43.93 -11.24
CA LEU A 423 -12.16 45.37 -11.14
C LEU A 423 -11.07 46.20 -11.83
N GLU A 424 -9.80 45.79 -11.74
CA GLU A 424 -8.69 46.44 -12.45
C GLU A 424 -8.77 46.23 -13.98
N GLN A 425 -9.27 45.07 -14.42
CA GLN A 425 -9.45 44.74 -15.84
C GLN A 425 -10.74 45.28 -16.43
N ALA A 426 -11.70 45.73 -15.61
CA ALA A 426 -12.90 46.37 -16.11
C ALA A 426 -12.46 47.65 -16.84
N PRO A 427 -12.70 47.78 -18.15
CA PRO A 427 -12.32 48.98 -18.88
C PRO A 427 -12.95 50.15 -18.15
N SER A 428 -12.13 51.15 -17.81
CA SER A 428 -12.62 52.39 -17.20
C SER A 428 -13.75 52.88 -18.09
N ALA A 429 -15.00 52.73 -17.64
CA ALA A 429 -16.14 53.16 -18.40
C ALA A 429 -15.91 54.64 -18.66
N GLU A 430 -15.60 54.97 -19.91
CA GLU A 430 -15.41 56.33 -20.36
C GLU A 430 -16.65 57.08 -19.90
N PRO A 431 -16.51 58.15 -19.10
CA PRO A 431 -17.67 58.84 -18.54
C PRO A 431 -18.59 59.21 -19.72
N PRO A 432 -19.90 58.91 -19.64
CA PRO A 432 -20.81 59.16 -20.74
C PRO A 432 -20.64 60.61 -21.19
N ALA A 433 -20.40 60.80 -22.50
CA ALA A 433 -20.21 62.11 -23.08
C ALA A 433 -21.36 63.04 -22.63
N PRO A 434 -21.06 64.29 -22.23
CA PRO A 434 -22.08 65.20 -21.72
C PRO A 434 -23.21 65.34 -22.75
N ASP A 435 -24.44 65.11 -22.29
CA ASP A 435 -25.65 65.13 -23.10
C ASP A 435 -25.70 66.41 -23.96
N ALA A 436 -25.81 66.22 -25.27
CA ALA A 436 -26.01 67.32 -26.21
C ALA A 436 -27.28 68.10 -25.83
N PRO A 437 -27.27 69.44 -25.90
CA PRO A 437 -28.40 70.27 -25.48
C PRO A 437 -29.65 69.93 -26.31
N LYS A 438 -30.76 69.64 -25.60
CA LYS A 438 -32.07 69.39 -26.21
C LYS A 438 -32.48 70.61 -27.06
N PRO A 439 -32.94 70.42 -28.30
CA PRO A 439 -33.48 71.51 -29.10
C PRO A 439 -34.73 72.07 -28.45
N ALA A 440 -34.77 73.40 -28.31
CA ALA A 440 -35.92 74.15 -27.82
C ALA A 440 -37.08 73.99 -28.81
N ALA A 441 -38.25 73.64 -28.29
CA ALA A 441 -39.52 73.59 -29.01
C ALA A 441 -40.42 74.73 -28.53
#